data_AF-A0ABC9V9F3-F1
#
_entry.id   AF-A0ABC9V9F3-F1
#
_cell.length_a   1.000
_cell.length_b   1.000
_cell.length_c   1.000
_cell.angle_alpha   90.00
_cell.angle_beta   90.00
_cell.angle_gamma   90.00
#
_symmetry.space_group_name_H-M   'P 1'
#
loop_
_entity.id
_entity.type
_entity.pdbx_description
1 polymer ?
#
loop_
_entity_poly.entity_id
_entity_poly.type
_entity_poly.pdbx_seq_one_letter_code
_entity_poly.pdbx_strand_id
1 'polypeptide(L)'
;MADQIIFSEMVTALVKKGQDILNDMTPEQADLLHMGVGVSGESGELLDAIKKHAIYGKPLDRENVIEELGDLEFYMERIRQIIGVSREETIAANMAKLGKRYSKGTYSNEQAQARADKVEA
;
A
#
# COMPACT_ATOMS: atom_id res chain seq x y z
N MET A 1 5.85 -4.58 -45.87
CA MET A 1 6.51 -3.66 -44.92
C MET A 1 5.78 -3.83 -43.60
N ALA A 2 6.47 -4.04 -42.48
CA ALA A 2 5.78 -4.10 -41.19
C ALA A 2 5.15 -2.72 -40.93
N ASP A 3 3.86 -2.69 -40.59
CA ASP A 3 3.21 -1.43 -40.22
C ASP A 3 3.99 -0.78 -39.08
N GLN A 4 4.39 0.47 -39.28
CA GLN A 4 5.12 1.22 -38.27
C GLN A 4 4.15 1.56 -37.14
N ILE A 5 4.35 0.97 -35.95
CA ILE A 5 3.54 1.25 -34.78
C ILE A 5 3.82 2.68 -34.31
N ILE A 6 2.78 3.51 -34.21
CA ILE A 6 2.84 4.84 -33.61
C ILE A 6 2.53 4.73 -32.12
N PHE A 7 3.46 5.13 -31.25
CA PHE A 7 3.34 4.94 -29.79
C PHE A 7 2.08 5.56 -29.19
N SER A 8 1.69 6.78 -29.60
CA SER A 8 0.49 7.45 -29.10
C SER A 8 -0.81 6.74 -29.50
N GLU A 9 -0.86 6.17 -30.70
CA GLU A 9 -2.00 5.38 -31.18
C GLU A 9 -2.10 4.06 -30.43
N MET A 10 -0.97 3.38 -30.23
CA MET A 10 -0.88 2.17 -29.42
C MET A 10 -1.39 2.42 -28.00
N VAL A 11 -0.95 3.50 -27.34
CA VAL A 11 -1.43 3.85 -25.99
C VAL A 11 -2.94 4.04 -25.98
N THR A 12 -3.47 4.82 -26.94
CA THR A 12 -4.92 5.07 -27.05
C THR A 12 -5.71 3.78 -27.27
N ALA A 13 -5.17 2.85 -28.06
CA ALA A 13 -5.81 1.57 -28.34
C ALA A 13 -5.77 0.58 -27.16
N LEU A 14 -4.77 0.70 -26.26
CA LEU A 14 -4.55 -0.24 -25.15
C LEU A 14 -5.14 0.22 -23.81
N VAL A 15 -5.41 1.51 -23.62
CA VAL A 15 -6.05 1.98 -22.38
C VAL A 15 -7.49 1.45 -22.29
N LYS A 16 -7.87 0.93 -21.12
CA LYS A 16 -9.27 0.60 -20.86
C LYS A 16 -10.08 1.89 -20.89
N LYS A 17 -11.17 1.93 -21.66
CA LYS A 17 -11.99 3.14 -21.78
C LYS A 17 -12.63 3.45 -20.42
N GLY A 18 -12.70 4.72 -20.06
CA GLY A 18 -13.33 5.16 -18.81
C GLY A 18 -14.77 4.67 -18.68
N GLN A 19 -15.54 4.64 -19.77
CA GLN A 19 -16.91 4.11 -19.75
C GLN A 19 -16.97 2.63 -19.40
N ASP A 20 -16.03 1.82 -19.90
CA ASP A 20 -15.97 0.39 -19.58
C ASP A 20 -15.60 0.19 -18.10
N ILE A 21 -14.70 1.04 -17.56
CA ILE A 21 -14.38 1.04 -16.12
C ILE A 21 -15.63 1.36 -15.28
N LEU A 22 -16.37 2.41 -15.64
CA LEU A 22 -17.59 2.79 -14.92
C LEU A 22 -18.66 1.69 -14.97
N ASN A 23 -18.81 1.02 -16.10
CA ASN A 23 -19.80 -0.04 -16.27
C ASN A 23 -19.43 -1.33 -15.51
N ASP A 24 -18.14 -1.65 -15.45
CA ASP A 24 -17.65 -2.88 -14.82
C ASP A 24 -17.45 -2.74 -13.31
N MET A 25 -17.33 -1.52 -12.80
CA MET A 25 -17.01 -1.25 -11.40
C MET A 25 -18.25 -1.34 -10.52
N THR A 26 -18.19 -2.22 -9.53
CA THR A 26 -19.20 -2.30 -8.47
C THR A 26 -18.98 -1.19 -7.42
N PRO A 27 -20.02 -0.81 -6.65
CA PRO A 27 -19.86 0.14 -5.55
C PRO A 27 -18.79 -0.27 -4.52
N GLU A 28 -18.69 -1.56 -4.20
CA GLU A 28 -17.67 -2.08 -3.28
C GLU A 28 -16.25 -1.89 -3.84
N GLN A 29 -16.05 -2.18 -5.14
CA GLN A 29 -14.76 -1.94 -5.79
C GLN A 29 -14.40 -0.45 -5.84
N ALA A 30 -15.39 0.43 -6.05
CA ALA A 30 -15.18 1.88 -6.01
C ALA A 30 -14.78 2.35 -4.61
N ASP A 31 -15.38 1.80 -3.56
CA ASP A 31 -15.04 2.12 -2.16
C ASP A 31 -13.63 1.63 -1.82
N LEU A 32 -13.28 0.39 -2.18
CA LEU A 32 -11.91 -0.13 -2.03
C LEU A 32 -10.89 0.72 -2.80
N LEU A 33 -11.22 1.14 -4.02
CA LEU A 33 -10.36 2.00 -4.81
C LEU A 33 -10.16 3.35 -4.11
N HIS A 34 -11.23 3.98 -3.62
CA HIS A 34 -11.18 5.24 -2.89
C HIS A 34 -10.27 5.12 -1.66
N MET A 35 -10.43 4.07 -0.86
CA MET A 35 -9.58 3.88 0.31
C MET A 35 -8.13 3.55 -0.05
N GLY A 36 -7.91 2.75 -1.09
CA GLY A 36 -6.58 2.38 -1.57
C GLY A 36 -5.78 3.59 -2.10
N VAL A 37 -6.42 4.49 -2.85
CA VAL A 37 -5.76 5.72 -3.30
C VAL A 37 -5.47 6.66 -2.13
N GLY A 38 -6.36 6.71 -1.12
CA GLY A 38 -6.14 7.45 0.13
C GLY A 38 -4.89 6.98 0.86
N VAL A 39 -4.76 5.67 1.13
CA VAL A 39 -3.54 5.09 1.74
C VAL A 39 -2.28 5.50 0.97
N SER A 40 -2.32 5.47 -0.36
CA SER A 40 -1.16 5.88 -1.17
C SER A 40 -0.83 7.36 -0.99
N GLY A 41 -1.83 8.24 -0.89
CA GLY A 41 -1.66 9.67 -0.66
C GLY A 41 -0.96 9.94 0.67
N GLU A 42 -1.57 9.49 1.77
CA GLU A 42 -1.07 9.80 3.13
C GLU A 42 0.26 9.11 3.42
N SER A 43 0.53 7.95 2.80
CA SER A 43 1.87 7.33 2.87
C SER A 43 2.96 8.20 2.23
N GLY A 44 2.61 8.96 1.19
CA GLY A 44 3.49 9.91 0.53
C GLY A 44 3.75 11.15 1.37
N GLU A 45 2.71 11.66 2.05
CA GLU A 45 2.81 12.78 2.99
C GLU A 45 3.69 12.42 4.19
N LEU A 46 3.44 11.24 4.80
CA LEU A 46 4.26 10.70 5.88
C LEU A 46 5.73 10.53 5.44
N LEU A 47 5.95 10.00 4.24
CA LEU A 47 7.29 9.89 3.67
C LEU A 47 7.95 11.25 3.50
N ASP A 48 7.23 12.26 3.02
CA ASP A 48 7.79 13.59 2.83
C ASP A 48 8.20 14.25 4.15
N ALA A 49 7.38 14.12 5.20
CA ALA A 49 7.71 14.58 6.56
C ALA A 49 8.99 13.90 7.09
N ILE A 50 9.09 12.57 6.98
CA ILE A 50 10.28 11.80 7.41
C ILE A 50 11.50 12.16 6.57
N LYS A 51 11.36 12.26 5.24
CA LYS A 51 12.45 12.63 4.31
C LYS A 51 12.99 14.02 4.62
N LYS A 52 12.11 15.01 4.85
CA LYS A 52 12.50 16.37 5.24
C LYS A 52 13.36 16.37 6.50
N HIS A 53 13.01 15.55 7.49
CA HIS A 53 13.79 15.38 8.70
C HIS A 53 15.13 14.70 8.43
N ALA A 54 15.12 13.50 7.82
CA ALA A 54 16.29 12.65 7.70
C ALA A 54 17.32 13.14 6.67
N ILE A 55 16.85 13.69 5.53
CA ILE A 55 17.73 14.04 4.39
C ILE A 55 18.11 15.51 4.41
N TYR A 56 17.19 16.40 4.82
CA TYR A 56 17.42 17.84 4.82
C TYR A 56 17.73 18.42 6.21
N GLY A 57 17.78 17.57 7.25
CA GLY A 57 18.14 17.98 8.61
C GLY A 57 17.13 18.93 9.26
N LYS A 58 15.89 18.98 8.76
CA LYS A 58 14.83 19.80 9.38
C LYS A 58 14.40 19.20 10.71
N PRO A 59 13.92 20.00 11.68
CA PRO A 59 13.22 19.46 12.84
C PRO A 59 12.07 18.54 12.40
N LEU A 60 11.86 17.44 13.11
CA LEU A 60 10.76 16.53 12.80
C LEU A 60 9.44 17.24 13.12
N ASP A 61 8.60 17.38 12.11
CA ASP A 61 7.23 17.86 12.27
C ASP A 61 6.37 16.74 12.86
N ARG A 62 6.32 16.69 14.19
CA ARG A 62 5.60 15.62 14.91
C ARG A 62 4.10 15.73 14.74
N GLU A 63 3.57 16.93 14.56
CA GLU A 63 2.13 17.16 14.40
C GLU A 63 1.67 16.57 13.07
N ASN A 64 2.36 16.93 11.98
CA ASN A 64 2.10 16.35 10.66
C ASN A 64 2.26 14.83 10.69
N VAL A 65 3.29 14.28 11.34
CA VAL A 65 3.45 12.81 11.43
C VAL A 65 2.29 12.13 12.15
N ILE A 66 1.73 12.75 13.20
CA ILE A 66 0.59 12.17 13.93
C ILE A 66 -0.68 12.22 13.07
N GLU A 67 -0.88 13.31 12.32
CA GLU A 67 -1.98 13.47 11.36
C GLU A 67 -1.95 12.37 10.30
N GLU A 68 -0.83 12.22 9.59
CA GLU A 68 -0.74 11.20 8.51
C GLU A 68 -0.88 9.77 9.03
N LEU A 69 -0.39 9.48 10.23
CA LEU A 69 -0.59 8.18 10.86
C LEU A 69 -2.07 7.92 11.18
N GLY A 70 -2.80 8.97 11.58
CA GLY A 70 -4.24 8.93 11.80
C GLY A 70 -5.01 8.69 10.51
N ASP A 71 -4.68 9.41 9.45
CA ASP A 71 -5.35 9.29 8.16
C ASP A 71 -5.07 7.93 7.49
N LEU A 72 -3.85 7.41 7.63
CA LEU A 72 -3.54 6.02 7.26
C LEU A 72 -4.45 5.02 7.99
N GLU A 73 -4.64 5.16 9.31
CA GLU A 73 -5.54 4.29 10.06
C GLU A 73 -7.00 4.48 9.66
N PHE A 74 -7.44 5.68 9.29
CA PHE A 74 -8.79 5.95 8.77
C PHE A 74 -9.07 5.13 7.50
N TYR A 75 -8.19 5.21 6.49
CA TYR A 75 -8.36 4.45 5.26
C TYR A 75 -8.19 2.94 5.47
N MET A 76 -7.21 2.52 6.27
CA MET A 76 -7.01 1.10 6.60
C MET A 76 -8.23 0.52 7.33
N GLU A 77 -8.87 1.28 8.21
CA GLU A 77 -10.06 0.87 8.93
C GLU A 77 -11.22 0.60 7.98
N ARG A 78 -11.46 1.49 7.01
CA ARG A 78 -12.52 1.25 6.03
C ARG A 78 -12.21 0.05 5.12
N ILE A 79 -10.95 -0.16 4.73
CA ILE A 79 -10.56 -1.37 3.98
C ILE A 79 -10.92 -2.63 4.78
N ARG A 80 -10.56 -2.67 6.07
CA ARG A 80 -10.88 -3.76 7.00
C ARG A 80 -12.39 -4.02 7.08
N GLN A 81 -13.19 -2.96 7.19
CA GLN A 81 -14.66 -3.03 7.19
C GLN A 81 -15.22 -3.61 5.88
N ILE A 82 -14.70 -3.20 4.72
CA ILE A 82 -15.17 -3.68 3.41
C ILE A 82 -14.86 -5.18 3.25
N ILE A 83 -13.65 -5.62 3.62
CA ILE A 83 -13.24 -7.03 3.46
C ILE A 83 -13.69 -7.94 4.61
N GLY A 84 -14.35 -7.38 5.63
CA GLY A 84 -14.91 -8.14 6.75
C GLY A 84 -13.86 -8.72 7.71
N VAL A 85 -12.76 -8.01 7.97
CA VAL A 85 -11.74 -8.41 8.95
C VAL A 85 -11.52 -7.34 10.00
N SER A 86 -11.10 -7.75 11.19
CA SER A 86 -10.75 -6.84 12.28
C SER A 86 -9.29 -6.39 12.20
N ARG A 87 -8.98 -5.32 12.94
CA ARG A 87 -7.59 -4.86 13.12
C ARG A 87 -6.77 -5.90 13.87
N GLU A 88 -7.38 -6.57 14.84
CA GLU A 88 -6.78 -7.65 15.64
C GLU A 88 -6.37 -8.83 14.77
N GLU A 89 -7.24 -9.28 13.85
CA GLU A 89 -6.93 -10.33 12.89
C GLU A 89 -5.76 -9.94 11.99
N THR A 90 -5.74 -8.70 11.51
CA THR A 90 -4.66 -8.17 10.67
C THR A 90 -3.31 -8.18 11.41
N ILE A 91 -3.31 -7.74 12.67
CA ILE A 91 -2.11 -7.73 13.53
C ILE A 91 -1.67 -9.16 13.85
N ALA A 92 -2.59 -10.05 14.22
CA ALA A 92 -2.29 -11.44 14.55
C ALA A 92 -1.67 -12.18 13.35
N ALA A 93 -2.21 -11.99 12.14
CA ALA A 93 -1.65 -12.55 10.91
C ALA A 93 -0.23 -12.01 10.65
N ASN A 94 0.01 -10.72 10.87
CA ASN A 94 1.33 -10.12 10.74
C ASN A 94 2.33 -10.68 11.77
N MET A 95 1.92 -10.81 13.04
CA MET A 95 2.73 -11.38 14.10
C MET A 95 3.12 -12.83 13.81
N ALA A 96 2.17 -13.68 13.39
CA ALA A 96 2.45 -15.07 13.05
C ALA A 96 3.48 -15.18 11.91
N LYS A 97 3.28 -14.40 10.84
CA LYS A 97 4.20 -14.31 9.69
C LYS A 97 5.60 -13.85 10.13
N LEU A 98 5.68 -12.75 10.88
CA LEU A 98 6.97 -12.19 11.31
C LEU A 98 7.66 -13.07 12.36
N GLY A 99 6.92 -13.77 13.22
CA GLY A 99 7.47 -14.75 14.16
C GLY A 99 8.11 -15.95 13.44
N LYS A 100 7.49 -16.44 12.35
CA LYS A 100 8.11 -17.46 11.49
C LYS A 100 9.38 -16.94 10.82
N ARG A 101 9.39 -15.69 10.33
CA ARG A 101 10.56 -15.09 9.69
C ARG A 101 11.71 -14.85 10.67
N TYR A 102 11.41 -14.19 11.78
CA TYR A 102 12.38 -13.76 12.79
C TYR A 102 12.25 -14.64 14.05
N SER A 103 12.48 -15.94 13.88
CA SER A 103 12.31 -16.95 14.95
C SER A 103 13.18 -16.74 16.19
N LYS A 104 14.20 -15.88 16.12
CA LYS A 104 15.05 -15.51 17.27
C LYS A 104 14.48 -14.35 18.10
N GLY A 105 13.34 -13.78 17.69
CA GLY A 105 12.73 -12.62 18.35
C GLY A 105 13.44 -11.29 18.09
N THR A 106 14.48 -11.27 17.26
CA THR A 106 15.27 -10.09 16.90
C THR A 106 15.50 -10.02 15.40
N TYR A 107 15.79 -8.82 14.90
CA TYR A 107 16.15 -8.62 13.50
C TYR A 107 17.48 -9.30 13.15
N SER A 108 17.57 -9.90 11.97
CA SER A 108 18.83 -10.28 11.32
C SER A 108 18.72 -10.18 9.80
N ASN A 109 19.81 -9.79 9.14
CA ASN A 109 19.85 -9.67 7.68
C ASN A 109 19.65 -11.05 7.03
N GLU A 110 20.23 -12.09 7.62
CA GLU A 110 20.14 -13.48 7.15
C GLU A 110 18.68 -13.95 7.13
N GLN A 111 17.91 -13.71 8.20
CA GLN A 111 16.50 -14.08 8.25
C GLN A 111 15.63 -13.20 7.35
N ALA A 112 15.95 -11.91 7.25
CA ALA A 112 15.27 -10.99 6.35
C ALA A 112 15.39 -11.43 4.88
N GLN A 113 16.55 -11.94 4.47
CA GLN A 113 16.81 -12.48 3.13
C GLN A 113 16.22 -13.90 2.94
N ALA A 114 16.38 -14.79 3.93
CA ALA A 114 15.92 -16.17 3.84
C ALA A 114 14.39 -16.32 3.77
N ARG A 115 13.64 -15.33 4.29
CA ARG A 115 12.17 -15.25 4.13
C ARG A 115 11.45 -16.56 4.47
N ALA A 116 11.79 -17.18 5.60
CA ALA A 116 11.23 -18.48 6.02
C ALA A 116 9.68 -18.51 6.08
N ASP A 117 9.04 -17.35 6.23
CA ASP A 117 7.58 -17.19 6.15
C ASP A 117 6.97 -17.42 4.77
N LYS A 118 7.78 -17.40 3.69
CA LYS A 118 7.35 -17.55 2.29
C LYS A 118 7.72 -18.89 1.66
N VAL A 119 8.52 -19.71 2.34
CA VAL A 119 8.74 -21.09 1.91
C VAL A 119 7.42 -21.82 2.14
N GLU A 120 6.79 -22.27 1.05
CA GLU A 120 5.56 -23.06 1.07
C GLU A 120 5.73 -24.25 2.03
N ALA A 121 4.67 -24.54 2.79
CA ALA A 121 4.63 -25.66 3.73
C ALA A 121 4.43 -26.99 2.98
#